data_AF-A0A4U1Z1P5-F1
#
_entry.id   AF-A0A4U1Z1P5-F1
#
_cell.length_a   1.000
_cell.length_b   1.000
_cell.length_c   1.000
_cell.angle_alpha   90.00
_cell.angle_beta   90.00
_cell.angle_gamma   90.00
#
_symmetry.space_group_name_H-M   'P 1'
#
loop_
_entity.id
_entity.type
_entity.pdbx_description
1 polymer ?
#
loop_
_entity_poly.entity_id
_entity_poly.type
_entity_poly.pdbx_seq_one_letter_code
_entity_poly.pdbx_strand_id
1 'polypeptide(L)'
;MAKRTSIPPKVKEALRKEVGFGCPVRDCGNPYLEYHHFDPPVHIRPHNDPRGMIALCAQHHKKADGHAYTNEQLHEFKKNRVRSKSVKGDLEWLRRDMLSVVGGNLYYETPIPVQIDGHNLVAFHRDSDGFQRLSVNMLSLLPEERLIIDENSWENIGHPVDLRSPPQGKELEVNYHNGDFLYLRFLEVLTDEQLQSRYAISDTSDFCFPITVVEINFSIGGTNIDFSNSGSHVLGTNVSSSVMVRCGVGFCIQTGIQWQQNPKWRLEQRYDVQEENVIKVTFGK
;
A
#
# COMPACT_ATOMS: atom_id res chain seq x y z
N MET A 1 27.23 -11.91 -8.50
CA MET A 1 25.77 -12.10 -8.48
C MET A 1 25.17 -11.10 -9.46
N ALA A 2 24.28 -11.54 -10.35
CA ALA A 2 23.66 -10.64 -11.30
C ALA A 2 22.78 -9.63 -10.55
N LYS A 3 23.00 -8.34 -10.79
CA LYS A 3 22.40 -7.23 -10.01
C LYS A 3 20.95 -7.00 -10.41
N ARG A 4 20.08 -6.71 -9.43
CA ARG A 4 18.64 -6.42 -9.64
C ARG A 4 18.46 -5.03 -10.23
N THR A 5 17.77 -4.94 -11.37
CA THR A 5 17.29 -3.67 -11.92
C THR A 5 15.91 -3.34 -11.35
N SER A 6 15.63 -2.06 -11.10
CA SER A 6 14.28 -1.63 -10.71
C SER A 6 13.28 -1.98 -11.80
N ILE A 7 12.05 -2.37 -11.41
CA ILE A 7 10.98 -2.74 -12.33
C ILE A 7 10.24 -1.46 -12.74
N PRO A 8 10.22 -1.08 -14.03
CA PRO A 8 9.55 0.15 -14.47
C PRO A 8 8.05 0.14 -14.13
N PRO A 9 7.44 1.30 -13.83
CA PRO A 9 6.01 1.41 -13.51
C PRO A 9 5.09 0.77 -14.55
N LYS A 10 5.41 0.92 -15.84
CA LYS A 10 4.65 0.29 -16.94
C LYS A 10 4.69 -1.25 -16.91
N VAL A 11 5.81 -1.83 -16.47
CA VAL A 11 5.95 -3.29 -16.33
C VAL A 11 5.15 -3.76 -15.12
N LYS A 12 5.24 -3.05 -13.99
CA LYS A 12 4.42 -3.30 -12.79
C LYS A 12 2.92 -3.27 -13.12
N GLU A 13 2.47 -2.24 -13.84
CA GLU A 13 1.08 -2.11 -14.30
C GLU A 13 0.66 -3.27 -15.21
N ALA A 14 1.49 -3.65 -16.20
CA ALA A 14 1.20 -4.78 -17.08
C ALA A 14 1.04 -6.09 -16.29
N LEU A 15 1.93 -6.36 -15.33
CA LEU A 15 1.88 -7.54 -14.48
C LEU A 15 0.64 -7.56 -13.59
N ARG A 16 0.26 -6.41 -13.01
CA ARG A 16 -0.99 -6.28 -12.22
C ARG A 16 -2.23 -6.53 -13.09
N LYS A 17 -2.28 -5.95 -14.29
CA LYS A 17 -3.36 -6.16 -15.27
C LYS A 17 -3.47 -7.63 -15.68
N GLU A 18 -2.33 -8.29 -15.86
CA GLU A 18 -2.27 -9.70 -16.24
C GLU A 18 -2.93 -10.61 -15.20
N VAL A 19 -2.71 -10.35 -13.90
CA VAL A 19 -3.32 -11.14 -12.82
C VAL A 19 -4.69 -10.61 -12.36
N GLY A 20 -5.21 -9.55 -12.98
CA GLY A 20 -6.50 -8.95 -12.61
C GLY A 20 -6.47 -8.16 -11.31
N PHE A 21 -5.32 -7.57 -10.95
CA PHE A 21 -5.09 -6.73 -9.76
C PHE A 21 -5.18 -7.43 -8.41
N GLY A 22 -5.18 -8.76 -8.39
CA GLY A 22 -5.09 -9.57 -7.17
C GLY A 22 -4.16 -10.76 -7.36
N CYS A 23 -3.67 -11.32 -6.27
CA CYS A 23 -2.77 -12.47 -6.30
C CYS A 23 -3.46 -13.67 -7.01
N PRO A 24 -2.86 -14.22 -8.10
CA PRO A 24 -3.45 -15.26 -8.95
C PRO A 24 -3.47 -16.66 -8.35
N VAL A 25 -2.79 -16.85 -7.22
CA VAL A 25 -2.79 -18.13 -6.50
C VAL A 25 -4.22 -18.43 -6.02
N ARG A 26 -4.62 -19.70 -6.18
CA ARG A 26 -5.97 -20.18 -5.87
C ARG A 26 -6.41 -19.74 -4.48
N ASP A 27 -7.64 -19.23 -4.40
CA ASP A 27 -8.31 -18.77 -3.18
C ASP A 27 -7.56 -17.65 -2.41
N CYS A 28 -6.73 -16.85 -3.12
CA CYS A 28 -6.01 -15.72 -2.54
C CYS A 28 -6.64 -14.36 -2.86
N GLY A 29 -6.36 -13.77 -4.04
CA GLY A 29 -6.93 -12.49 -4.47
C GLY A 29 -6.35 -11.23 -3.81
N ASN A 30 -5.31 -11.33 -2.98
CA ASN A 30 -4.77 -10.17 -2.24
C ASN A 30 -4.28 -9.08 -3.22
N PRO A 31 -4.75 -7.83 -3.08
CA PRO A 31 -4.49 -6.75 -4.03
C PRO A 31 -3.12 -6.09 -3.84
N TYR A 32 -2.42 -6.37 -2.73
CA TYR A 32 -1.10 -5.84 -2.44
C TYR A 32 -0.03 -6.81 -2.95
N LEU A 33 0.72 -6.39 -3.97
CA LEU A 33 1.51 -7.28 -4.81
C LEU A 33 3.01 -6.97 -4.79
N GLU A 34 3.81 -8.03 -4.90
CA GLU A 34 5.24 -8.08 -5.18
C GLU A 34 5.46 -8.74 -6.55
N TYR A 35 6.64 -8.58 -7.16
CA TYR A 35 6.93 -9.08 -8.50
C TYR A 35 8.06 -10.10 -8.51
N HIS A 36 7.70 -11.34 -8.81
CA HIS A 36 8.61 -12.47 -8.86
C HIS A 36 9.14 -12.69 -10.29
N HIS A 37 10.44 -12.93 -10.43
CA HIS A 37 11.05 -13.31 -11.71
C HIS A 37 11.37 -14.80 -11.68
N PHE A 38 10.86 -15.56 -12.66
CA PHE A 38 10.96 -17.02 -12.65
C PHE A 38 11.44 -17.64 -13.96
N ASP A 39 11.33 -16.94 -15.09
CA ASP A 39 11.65 -17.51 -16.41
C ASP A 39 12.39 -16.54 -17.34
N PRO A 40 13.73 -16.47 -17.25
CA PRO A 40 14.59 -17.11 -16.24
C PRO A 40 14.59 -16.35 -14.90
N PRO A 41 14.95 -17.00 -13.79
CA PRO A 41 15.07 -16.30 -12.51
C PRO A 41 16.22 -15.27 -12.51
N VAL A 42 16.12 -14.25 -11.66
CA VAL A 42 17.07 -13.11 -11.62
C VAL A 42 18.53 -13.53 -11.57
N HIS A 43 18.85 -14.56 -10.78
CA HIS A 43 20.23 -15.02 -10.61
C HIS A 43 20.86 -15.62 -11.88
N ILE A 44 20.03 -16.08 -12.82
CA ILE A 44 20.45 -16.53 -14.15
C ILE A 44 20.54 -15.34 -15.10
N ARG A 45 19.49 -14.51 -15.17
CA ARG A 45 19.47 -13.30 -15.99
C ARG A 45 18.54 -12.25 -15.38
N PRO A 46 19.06 -11.07 -15.00
CA PRO A 46 18.21 -9.93 -14.67
C PRO A 46 17.46 -9.47 -15.91
N HIS A 47 16.15 -9.28 -15.78
CA HIS A 47 15.31 -8.75 -16.85
C HIS A 47 14.05 -8.12 -16.26
N ASN A 48 13.40 -7.24 -17.01
CA ASN A 48 12.07 -6.74 -16.69
C ASN A 48 11.03 -7.20 -17.74
N ASP A 49 11.29 -8.33 -18.42
CA ASP A 49 10.34 -8.93 -19.38
C ASP A 49 9.11 -9.51 -18.63
N PRO A 50 7.90 -8.95 -18.82
CA PRO A 50 6.71 -9.43 -18.15
C PRO A 50 6.48 -10.92 -18.36
N ARG A 51 6.85 -11.50 -19.51
CA ARG A 51 6.61 -12.93 -19.81
C ARG A 51 7.25 -13.87 -18.79
N GLY A 52 8.43 -13.50 -18.27
CA GLY A 52 9.17 -14.26 -17.27
C GLY A 52 8.94 -13.80 -15.83
N MET A 53 7.92 -12.97 -15.60
CA MET A 53 7.60 -12.35 -14.31
C MET A 53 6.13 -12.54 -13.95
N ILE A 54 5.80 -12.48 -12.67
CA ILE A 54 4.43 -12.59 -12.17
C ILE A 54 4.23 -11.71 -10.93
N ALA A 55 3.05 -11.10 -10.81
CA ALA A 55 2.64 -10.39 -9.61
C ALA A 55 1.99 -11.36 -8.59
N LEU A 56 2.47 -11.37 -7.35
CA LEU A 56 2.03 -12.25 -6.27
C LEU A 56 1.91 -11.45 -4.98
N CYS A 57 1.07 -11.83 -4.01
CA CYS A 57 1.14 -11.21 -2.69
C CYS A 57 2.42 -11.62 -1.94
N ALA A 58 2.83 -10.87 -0.91
CA ALA A 58 4.05 -11.13 -0.14
C ALA A 58 4.20 -12.59 0.34
N GLN A 59 3.11 -13.22 0.77
CA GLN A 59 3.11 -14.62 1.20
C GLN A 59 3.42 -15.59 0.04
N HIS A 60 2.78 -15.40 -1.11
CA HIS A 60 2.96 -16.27 -2.28
C HIS A 60 4.25 -15.98 -3.02
N HIS A 61 4.73 -14.74 -2.98
CA HIS A 61 6.06 -14.37 -3.45
C HIS A 61 7.16 -15.12 -2.68
N LYS A 62 7.11 -15.14 -1.34
CA LYS A 62 8.05 -15.94 -0.51
C LYS A 62 8.02 -17.44 -0.82
N LYS A 63 6.83 -18.00 -1.10
CA LYS A 63 6.71 -19.40 -1.53
C LYS A 63 7.33 -19.64 -2.91
N ALA A 64 7.16 -18.72 -3.84
CA ALA A 64 7.79 -18.79 -5.17
C ALA A 64 9.33 -18.70 -5.05
N ASP A 65 9.84 -17.76 -4.25
CA ASP A 65 11.27 -17.65 -3.95
C ASP A 65 11.83 -18.92 -3.30
N GLY A 66 11.03 -19.59 -2.45
CA GLY A 66 11.36 -20.88 -1.84
C GLY A 66 11.15 -22.10 -2.76
N HIS A 67 10.93 -21.90 -4.07
CA HIS A 67 10.70 -22.95 -5.06
C HIS A 67 9.49 -23.87 -4.80
N ALA A 68 8.49 -23.38 -4.06
CA ALA A 68 7.25 -24.13 -3.85
C ALA A 68 6.36 -24.20 -5.11
N TYR A 69 6.68 -23.42 -6.15
CA TYR A 69 5.99 -23.41 -7.44
C TYR A 69 6.97 -23.68 -8.57
N THR A 70 6.56 -24.50 -9.54
CA THR A 70 7.32 -24.69 -10.79
C THR A 70 7.07 -23.55 -11.77
N ASN A 71 7.94 -23.38 -12.76
CA ASN A 71 7.76 -22.37 -13.81
C ASN A 71 6.44 -22.57 -14.57
N GLU A 72 6.03 -23.82 -14.80
CA GLU A 72 4.77 -24.15 -15.44
C GLU A 72 3.58 -23.71 -14.60
N GLN A 73 3.62 -23.93 -13.28
CA GLN A 73 2.59 -23.47 -12.36
C GLN A 73 2.52 -21.94 -12.31
N LEU A 74 3.67 -21.25 -12.30
CA LEU A 74 3.71 -19.79 -12.34
C LEU A 74 3.12 -19.26 -13.64
N HIS A 75 3.46 -19.84 -14.80
CA HIS A 75 2.83 -19.53 -16.09
C HIS A 75 1.32 -19.80 -16.10
N GLU A 76 0.86 -20.86 -15.43
CA GLU A 76 -0.57 -21.16 -15.29
C GLU A 76 -1.28 -20.13 -14.42
N PHE A 77 -0.69 -19.71 -13.29
CA PHE A 77 -1.23 -18.66 -12.44
C PHE A 77 -1.42 -17.36 -13.21
N LYS A 78 -0.48 -16.99 -14.09
CA LYS A 78 -0.62 -15.80 -14.96
C LYS A 78 -1.86 -15.87 -15.87
N LYS A 79 -2.23 -17.07 -16.32
CA LYS A 79 -3.44 -17.30 -17.13
C LYS A 79 -4.70 -17.31 -16.28
N ASN A 80 -4.56 -17.67 -15.01
CA ASN A 80 -5.61 -17.55 -14.01
C ASN A 80 -5.77 -16.08 -13.61
N ARG A 81 -6.35 -15.29 -14.52
CA ARG A 81 -6.91 -13.96 -14.23
C ARG A 81 -7.99 -14.17 -13.19
N VAL A 82 -7.59 -14.16 -11.91
CA VAL A 82 -8.36 -14.52 -10.73
C VAL A 82 -9.86 -14.45 -11.04
N ARG A 83 -10.49 -15.59 -11.36
CA ARG A 83 -11.91 -15.77 -11.74
C ARG A 83 -12.67 -14.45 -12.01
N SER A 84 -12.58 -13.96 -13.25
CA SER A 84 -13.07 -12.66 -13.78
C SER A 84 -14.52 -12.22 -13.50
N LYS A 85 -15.29 -12.94 -12.67
CA LYS A 85 -16.59 -12.52 -12.12
C LYS A 85 -16.67 -12.56 -10.58
N SER A 86 -16.01 -13.50 -9.90
CA SER A 86 -16.06 -13.56 -8.42
C SER A 86 -15.14 -12.51 -7.79
N VAL A 87 -13.98 -12.24 -8.39
CA VAL A 87 -13.03 -11.23 -7.88
C VAL A 87 -13.29 -9.82 -8.39
N LYS A 88 -14.11 -9.67 -9.45
CA LYS A 88 -14.77 -8.37 -9.69
C LYS A 88 -15.60 -7.99 -8.46
N GLY A 89 -16.48 -8.87 -7.99
CA GLY A 89 -17.27 -8.66 -6.77
C GLY A 89 -16.43 -8.38 -5.52
N ASP A 90 -15.37 -9.17 -5.30
CA ASP A 90 -14.51 -9.03 -4.11
C ASP A 90 -13.58 -7.80 -4.14
N LEU A 91 -13.39 -7.16 -5.30
CA LEU A 91 -12.60 -5.91 -5.45
C LEU A 91 -13.45 -4.73 -5.94
N GLU A 92 -14.77 -4.87 -6.14
CA GLU A 92 -15.66 -3.76 -6.54
C GLU A 92 -15.59 -2.62 -5.51
N TRP A 93 -15.31 -2.93 -4.24
CA TRP A 93 -15.08 -1.93 -3.21
C TRP A 93 -13.88 -1.01 -3.51
N LEU A 94 -12.91 -1.43 -4.32
CA LEU A 94 -11.84 -0.55 -4.80
C LEU A 94 -12.31 0.45 -5.87
N ARG A 95 -13.53 0.35 -6.39
CA ARG A 95 -14.05 1.25 -7.44
C ARG A 95 -15.05 2.28 -6.93
N ARG A 96 -15.52 2.11 -5.69
CA ARG A 96 -16.52 2.98 -5.06
C ARG A 96 -15.88 4.27 -4.56
N ASP A 97 -16.74 5.22 -4.25
CA ASP A 97 -16.36 6.37 -3.46
C ASP A 97 -15.84 5.91 -2.10
N MET A 98 -14.94 6.69 -1.53
CA MET A 98 -14.15 6.31 -0.38
C MET A 98 -14.33 7.30 0.76
N LEU A 99 -14.56 6.75 1.95
CA LEU A 99 -14.58 7.48 3.20
C LEU A 99 -13.41 7.00 4.06
N SER A 100 -12.46 7.87 4.32
CA SER A 100 -11.37 7.58 5.25
C SER A 100 -11.76 7.99 6.66
N VAL A 101 -11.61 7.07 7.61
CA VAL A 101 -11.82 7.31 9.04
C VAL A 101 -10.44 7.36 9.67
N VAL A 102 -9.92 8.55 9.99
CA VAL A 102 -8.59 8.72 10.59
C VAL A 102 -8.76 9.30 11.99
N GLY A 103 -8.36 8.53 13.00
CA GLY A 103 -8.45 8.96 14.39
C GLY A 103 -9.87 9.39 14.80
N GLY A 104 -10.91 8.68 14.33
CA GLY A 104 -12.32 9.02 14.57
C GLY A 104 -12.87 10.21 13.77
N ASN A 105 -12.10 10.80 12.86
CA ASN A 105 -12.55 11.85 11.92
C ASN A 105 -12.81 11.26 10.54
N LEU A 106 -13.82 11.79 9.86
CA LEU A 106 -14.32 11.27 8.59
C LEU A 106 -13.92 12.20 7.43
N TYR A 107 -13.31 11.63 6.40
CA TYR A 107 -12.84 12.34 5.21
C TYR A 107 -13.40 11.67 3.95
N TYR A 108 -14.45 12.26 3.37
CA TYR A 108 -15.11 11.74 2.18
C TYR A 108 -14.41 12.21 0.90
N GLU A 109 -14.14 11.28 -0.03
CA GLU A 109 -13.46 11.51 -1.32
C GLU A 109 -12.25 12.44 -1.16
N THR A 110 -11.38 12.09 -0.21
CA THR A 110 -10.18 12.84 0.16
C THR A 110 -8.94 12.02 -0.21
N PRO A 111 -8.19 12.38 -1.26
CA PRO A 111 -7.08 11.56 -1.77
C PRO A 111 -5.95 11.34 -0.77
N ILE A 112 -5.70 12.31 0.12
CA ILE A 112 -4.65 12.22 1.15
C ILE A 112 -5.31 12.41 2.51
N PRO A 113 -5.78 11.35 3.18
CA PRO A 113 -6.45 11.48 4.48
C PRO A 113 -5.55 12.05 5.56
N VAL A 114 -4.25 11.73 5.53
CA VAL A 114 -3.29 12.20 6.53
C VAL A 114 -1.90 12.46 5.93
N GLN A 115 -1.38 13.66 6.19
CA GLN A 115 -0.07 14.15 5.78
C GLN A 115 0.68 14.74 6.98
N ILE A 116 1.94 14.35 7.14
CA ILE A 116 2.80 14.83 8.24
C ILE A 116 4.12 15.29 7.63
N ASP A 117 4.50 16.56 7.86
CA ASP A 117 5.73 17.18 7.34
C ASP A 117 5.89 17.01 5.81
N GLY A 118 4.78 17.08 5.07
CA GLY A 118 4.76 16.88 3.62
C GLY A 118 4.83 15.42 3.16
N HIS A 119 4.94 14.45 4.08
CA HIS A 119 4.86 13.03 3.78
C HIS A 119 3.40 12.57 3.83
N ASN A 120 2.90 12.06 2.69
CA ASN A 120 1.60 11.38 2.63
C ASN A 120 1.74 10.01 3.30
N LEU A 121 1.26 9.90 4.54
CA LEU A 121 1.36 8.63 5.27
C LEU A 121 0.43 7.58 4.68
N VAL A 122 -0.78 8.00 4.31
CA VAL A 122 -1.74 7.22 3.51
C VAL A 122 -2.23 8.11 2.37
N ALA A 123 -2.24 7.57 1.16
CA ALA A 123 -2.79 8.22 -0.01
C ALA A 123 -3.55 7.24 -0.89
N PHE A 124 -4.50 7.77 -1.63
CA PHE A 124 -5.32 7.05 -2.58
C PHE A 124 -5.30 7.76 -3.93
N HIS A 125 -5.13 6.97 -4.98
CA HIS A 125 -5.16 7.43 -6.36
C HIS A 125 -6.05 6.52 -7.19
N ARG A 126 -6.95 7.07 -8.00
CA ARG A 126 -7.78 6.29 -8.91
C ARG A 126 -7.09 6.15 -10.26
N ASP A 127 -6.82 4.93 -10.69
CA ASP A 127 -6.15 4.71 -11.96
C ASP A 127 -7.09 4.83 -13.18
N SER A 128 -6.53 4.68 -14.39
CA SER A 128 -7.29 4.77 -15.64
C SER A 128 -8.40 3.72 -15.78
N ASP A 129 -8.30 2.61 -15.05
CA ASP A 129 -9.29 1.54 -15.04
C ASP A 129 -10.36 1.76 -13.95
N GLY A 130 -10.23 2.81 -13.14
CA GLY A 130 -11.16 3.19 -12.08
C GLY A 130 -10.90 2.53 -10.73
N PHE A 131 -9.77 1.84 -10.53
CA PHE A 131 -9.43 1.22 -9.26
C PHE A 131 -8.66 2.19 -8.34
N GLN A 132 -9.06 2.23 -7.07
CA GLN A 132 -8.31 2.91 -6.02
C GLN A 132 -6.99 2.17 -5.75
N ARG A 133 -5.92 2.96 -5.70
CA ARG A 133 -4.54 2.58 -5.43
C ARG A 133 -4.14 3.16 -4.11
N LEU A 134 -3.83 2.30 -3.14
CA LEU A 134 -3.32 2.64 -1.83
C LEU A 134 -1.81 2.86 -1.94
N SER A 135 -1.35 3.99 -1.43
CA SER A 135 0.04 4.21 -1.06
C SER A 135 0.15 4.43 0.45
N VAL A 136 1.17 3.84 1.04
CA VAL A 136 1.51 3.96 2.47
C VAL A 136 2.97 4.31 2.59
N ASN A 137 3.30 5.30 3.41
CA ASN A 137 4.67 5.64 3.78
C ASN A 137 4.75 5.88 5.28
N MET A 138 5.04 4.81 6.03
CA MET A 138 5.16 4.93 7.49
C MET A 138 6.37 5.77 7.88
N LEU A 139 6.20 6.59 8.91
CA LEU A 139 7.24 7.45 9.48
C LEU A 139 7.82 6.83 10.76
N SER A 140 9.07 7.16 11.09
CA SER A 140 9.72 6.76 12.33
C SER A 140 10.82 7.74 12.75
N LEU A 141 11.08 7.79 14.05
CA LEU A 141 12.27 8.42 14.61
C LEU A 141 13.53 7.57 14.42
N LEU A 142 13.38 6.29 14.08
CA LEU A 142 14.50 5.37 13.93
C LEU A 142 14.88 5.15 12.46
N PRO A 143 16.15 4.86 12.16
CA PRO A 143 16.64 4.74 10.79
C PRO A 143 16.33 3.39 10.13
N GLU A 144 15.74 2.44 10.86
CA GLU A 144 15.38 1.16 10.24
C GLU A 144 14.22 1.34 9.26
N GLU A 145 14.11 0.37 8.37
CA GLU A 145 13.08 0.34 7.36
C GLU A 145 11.69 0.20 7.98
N ARG A 146 10.73 0.85 7.32
CA ARG A 146 9.30 0.79 7.61
C ARG A 146 8.53 0.49 6.33
N LEU A 147 7.26 0.17 6.51
CA LEU A 147 6.33 -0.14 5.45
C LEU A 147 6.29 0.98 4.40
N ILE A 148 6.53 0.61 3.14
CA ILE A 148 6.24 1.41 1.96
C ILE A 148 5.37 0.57 1.03
N ILE A 149 4.17 1.06 0.76
CA ILE A 149 3.33 0.59 -0.34
C ILE A 149 3.21 1.74 -1.33
N ASP A 150 3.43 1.46 -2.61
CA ASP A 150 3.28 2.42 -3.69
C ASP A 150 2.25 1.90 -4.71
N GLU A 151 1.06 2.50 -4.74
CA GLU A 151 -0.04 2.10 -5.62
C GLU A 151 -0.38 0.59 -5.58
N ASN A 152 -0.59 0.04 -4.38
CA ASN A 152 -0.76 -1.37 -4.06
C ASN A 152 0.47 -2.26 -4.34
N SER A 153 1.63 -1.66 -4.63
CA SER A 153 2.89 -2.38 -4.77
C SER A 153 3.64 -2.41 -3.45
N TRP A 154 3.99 -3.58 -2.95
CA TRP A 154 4.87 -3.73 -1.80
C TRP A 154 6.30 -3.33 -2.19
N GLU A 155 6.77 -2.18 -1.73
CA GLU A 155 8.13 -1.71 -2.02
C GLU A 155 9.07 -1.96 -0.85
N ASN A 156 8.56 -1.83 0.38
CA ASN A 156 9.33 -2.10 1.58
C ASN A 156 8.46 -2.54 2.75
N ILE A 157 9.02 -3.34 3.63
CA ILE A 157 8.37 -3.78 4.87
C ILE A 157 9.27 -3.63 6.10
N GLY A 158 10.60 -3.60 5.93
CA GLY A 158 11.54 -3.65 7.05
C GLY A 158 11.43 -4.93 7.87
N HIS A 159 11.51 -4.80 9.20
CA HIS A 159 11.50 -5.93 10.15
C HIS A 159 10.43 -5.72 11.23
N PRO A 160 9.13 -5.87 10.88
CA PRO A 160 8.07 -5.75 11.86
C PRO A 160 8.09 -6.92 12.85
N VAL A 161 7.61 -6.67 14.06
CA VAL A 161 7.37 -7.73 15.07
C VAL A 161 6.13 -8.55 14.71
N ASP A 162 5.15 -7.92 14.06
CA ASP A 162 3.97 -8.58 13.54
C ASP A 162 3.49 -7.90 12.25
N LEU A 163 2.98 -8.72 11.32
CA LEU A 163 2.42 -8.30 10.04
C LEU A 163 1.22 -9.18 9.70
N ARG A 164 0.07 -8.56 9.50
CA ARG A 164 -1.15 -9.22 9.04
C ARG A 164 -1.68 -8.55 7.77
N SER A 165 -1.79 -9.33 6.69
CA SER A 165 -2.46 -8.92 5.45
C SER A 165 -3.23 -10.13 4.89
N PRO A 166 -4.49 -10.34 5.26
CA PRO A 166 -5.26 -11.51 4.85
C PRO A 166 -5.49 -11.52 3.32
N PRO A 167 -5.83 -12.69 2.74
CA PRO A 167 -6.00 -12.85 1.30
C PRO A 167 -6.95 -11.86 0.64
N GLN A 168 -8.01 -11.41 1.32
CA GLN A 168 -8.99 -10.48 0.73
C GLN A 168 -8.47 -9.03 0.65
N GLY A 169 -7.32 -8.71 1.27
CA GLY A 169 -6.76 -7.35 1.27
C GLY A 169 -7.55 -6.31 2.04
N LYS A 170 -8.63 -6.71 2.73
CA LYS A 170 -9.50 -5.82 3.52
C LYS A 170 -8.87 -5.39 4.84
N GLU A 171 -7.72 -5.94 5.21
CA GLU A 171 -6.99 -5.54 6.41
C GLU A 171 -5.49 -5.46 6.09
N LEU A 172 -4.80 -4.51 6.71
CA LEU A 172 -3.36 -4.44 6.76
C LEU A 172 -2.95 -3.93 8.14
N GLU A 173 -2.22 -4.76 8.87
CA GLU A 173 -1.72 -4.43 10.21
C GLU A 173 -0.22 -4.67 10.24
N VAL A 174 0.53 -3.71 10.77
CA VAL A 174 1.97 -3.83 10.97
C VAL A 174 2.40 -3.17 12.28
N ASN A 175 3.22 -3.89 13.04
CA ASN A 175 3.76 -3.45 14.32
C ASN A 175 5.28 -3.52 14.30
N TYR A 176 5.96 -2.53 14.88
CA TYR A 176 7.42 -2.52 15.09
C TYR A 176 7.78 -2.42 16.56
N HIS A 177 8.99 -2.86 16.91
CA HIS A 177 9.43 -2.96 18.30
C HIS A 177 9.46 -1.62 19.06
N ASN A 178 9.60 -0.50 18.35
CA ASN A 178 9.67 0.84 18.94
C ASN A 178 8.27 1.46 19.18
N GLY A 179 7.20 0.72 18.86
CA GLY A 179 5.83 1.19 18.98
C GLY A 179 5.27 1.84 17.72
N ASP A 180 6.00 1.87 16.60
CA ASP A 180 5.40 2.27 15.33
C ASP A 180 4.33 1.25 14.93
N PHE A 181 3.16 1.75 14.58
CA PHE A 181 2.00 0.93 14.29
C PHE A 181 1.20 1.51 13.13
N LEU A 182 0.65 0.64 12.29
CA LEU A 182 -0.37 0.99 11.32
C LEU A 182 -1.40 -0.14 11.23
N TYR A 183 -2.67 0.25 11.22
CA TYR A 183 -3.81 -0.60 10.94
C TYR A 183 -4.73 0.07 9.93
N LEU A 184 -4.96 -0.63 8.83
CA LEU A 184 -5.94 -0.28 7.80
C LEU A 184 -7.01 -1.35 7.77
N ARG A 185 -8.27 -0.95 7.75
CA ARG A 185 -9.41 -1.86 7.53
C ARG A 185 -10.38 -1.29 6.52
N PHE A 186 -10.65 -2.06 5.48
CA PHE A 186 -11.63 -1.74 4.45
C PHE A 186 -12.93 -2.49 4.70
N LEU A 187 -14.04 -1.76 4.67
CA LEU A 187 -15.37 -2.32 4.78
C LEU A 187 -16.34 -1.58 3.85
N GLU A 188 -17.37 -2.28 3.43
CA GLU A 188 -18.39 -1.76 2.54
C GLU A 188 -19.58 -1.30 3.37
N VAL A 189 -20.06 -0.09 3.12
CA VAL A 189 -21.28 0.44 3.72
C VAL A 189 -22.27 0.70 2.60
N LEU A 190 -23.45 0.09 2.71
CA LEU A 190 -24.43 0.04 1.62
C LEU A 190 -25.48 1.15 1.71
N THR A 191 -25.74 1.65 2.91
CA THR A 191 -26.75 2.69 3.17
C THR A 191 -26.26 3.72 4.17
N ASP A 192 -26.91 4.87 4.19
CA ASP A 192 -26.63 5.93 5.16
C ASP A 192 -26.96 5.51 6.60
N GLU A 193 -28.03 4.75 6.83
CA GLU A 193 -28.37 4.30 8.20
C GLU A 193 -27.27 3.41 8.80
N GLN A 194 -26.65 2.55 7.98
CA GLN A 194 -25.49 1.75 8.39
C GLN A 194 -24.31 2.63 8.80
N LEU A 195 -24.06 3.72 8.06
CA LEU A 195 -22.97 4.63 8.33
C LEU A 195 -23.22 5.47 9.59
N GLN A 196 -24.42 6.03 9.71
CA GLN A 196 -24.86 6.83 10.86
C GLN A 196 -24.79 6.00 12.15
N SER A 197 -25.27 4.76 12.11
CA SER A 197 -25.21 3.85 13.26
C SER A 197 -23.78 3.50 13.64
N ARG A 198 -22.87 3.35 12.67
CA ARG A 198 -21.48 2.93 12.92
C ARG A 198 -20.60 4.06 13.46
N TYR A 199 -20.73 5.26 12.92
CA TYR A 199 -19.83 6.38 13.22
C TYR A 199 -20.51 7.54 13.98
N ALA A 200 -21.76 7.36 14.40
CA ALA A 200 -22.54 8.35 15.14
C ALA A 200 -22.59 9.74 14.45
N ILE A 201 -22.68 9.75 13.13
CA ILE A 201 -22.83 10.97 12.33
C ILE A 201 -24.30 11.23 12.02
N SER A 202 -24.67 12.50 11.93
CA SER A 202 -26.06 12.91 11.68
C SER A 202 -26.33 13.32 10.23
N ASP A 203 -25.32 13.84 9.52
CA ASP A 203 -25.46 14.32 8.15
C ASP A 203 -24.57 13.50 7.21
N THR A 204 -25.23 12.89 6.23
CA THR A 204 -24.64 12.04 5.18
C THR A 204 -25.07 12.51 3.79
N SER A 205 -25.66 13.70 3.67
CA SER A 205 -26.24 14.22 2.43
C SER A 205 -25.26 14.32 1.27
N ASP A 206 -23.97 14.50 1.58
CA ASP A 206 -22.89 14.59 0.60
C ASP A 206 -22.38 13.24 0.08
N PHE A 207 -22.77 12.12 0.69
CA PHE A 207 -22.15 10.81 0.45
C PHE A 207 -22.92 9.99 -0.59
N CYS A 208 -22.18 9.29 -1.46
CA CYS A 208 -22.74 8.37 -2.44
C CYS A 208 -22.59 6.92 -1.97
N PHE A 209 -23.72 6.21 -1.86
CA PHE A 209 -23.76 4.81 -1.45
C PHE A 209 -23.99 3.89 -2.67
N PRO A 210 -23.42 2.67 -2.69
CA PRO A 210 -22.58 2.08 -1.65
C PRO A 210 -21.18 2.73 -1.63
N ILE A 211 -20.63 2.86 -0.42
CA ILE A 211 -19.35 3.50 -0.17
C ILE A 211 -18.36 2.49 0.42
N THR A 212 -17.08 2.68 0.11
CA THR A 212 -15.98 1.96 0.77
C THR A 212 -15.44 2.81 1.89
N VAL A 213 -15.49 2.28 3.11
CA VAL A 213 -14.89 2.92 4.28
C VAL A 213 -13.53 2.30 4.55
N VAL A 214 -12.52 3.13 4.77
CA VAL A 214 -11.21 2.72 5.26
C VAL A 214 -10.97 3.31 6.65
N GLU A 215 -10.91 2.44 7.66
CA GLU A 215 -10.47 2.81 9.01
C GLU A 215 -8.94 2.84 9.01
N ILE A 216 -8.36 3.98 9.37
CA ILE A 216 -6.92 4.26 9.38
C ILE A 216 -6.52 4.62 10.81
N ASN A 217 -5.82 3.69 11.46
CA ASN A 217 -5.26 3.89 12.79
C ASN A 217 -3.74 3.73 12.73
N PHE A 218 -2.99 4.60 13.38
CA PHE A 218 -1.54 4.51 13.40
C PHE A 218 -0.96 5.26 14.60
N SER A 219 0.25 4.88 14.99
CA SER A 219 1.02 5.62 15.97
C SER A 219 2.49 5.64 15.56
N ILE A 220 3.20 6.70 15.96
CA ILE A 220 4.63 6.85 15.72
C ILE A 220 5.35 6.77 17.07
N GLY A 221 6.09 5.69 17.27
CA GLY A 221 6.81 5.36 18.49
C GLY A 221 7.80 6.44 18.88
N GLY A 222 7.83 6.78 20.16
CA GLY A 222 8.66 7.86 20.71
C GLY A 222 8.12 9.27 20.45
N THR A 223 6.89 9.40 19.94
CA THR A 223 6.20 10.69 19.78
C THR A 223 4.84 10.66 20.50
N ASN A 224 4.17 11.82 20.54
CA ASN A 224 2.76 11.93 20.97
C ASN A 224 1.81 11.98 19.76
N ILE A 225 2.16 11.31 18.66
CA ILE A 225 1.36 11.18 17.45
C ILE A 225 0.66 9.82 17.49
N ASP A 226 -0.64 9.84 17.75
CA ASP A 226 -1.51 8.67 17.78
C ASP A 226 -2.84 9.00 17.11
N PHE A 227 -3.25 8.16 16.17
CA PHE A 227 -4.54 8.21 15.52
C PHE A 227 -5.23 6.89 15.79
N SER A 228 -6.24 6.94 16.63
CA SER A 228 -6.99 5.76 17.08
C SER A 228 -8.48 6.07 17.11
N ASN A 229 -9.31 5.05 17.38
CA ASN A 229 -10.76 5.24 17.43
C ASN A 229 -11.21 6.27 18.49
N SER A 230 -10.35 6.62 19.45
CA SER A 230 -10.62 7.65 20.47
C SER A 230 -10.34 9.09 20.01
N GLY A 231 -9.62 9.29 18.90
CA GLY A 231 -9.25 10.62 18.44
C GLY A 231 -7.94 10.65 17.68
N SER A 232 -7.67 11.82 17.09
CA SER A 232 -6.37 12.20 16.52
C SER A 232 -5.61 13.00 17.57
N HIS A 233 -4.63 12.38 18.21
CA HIS A 233 -3.78 12.97 19.24
C HIS A 233 -2.44 13.37 18.64
N VAL A 234 -2.20 14.67 18.54
CA VAL A 234 -0.98 15.19 17.90
C VAL A 234 -0.53 16.49 18.57
N LEU A 235 0.74 16.55 19.01
CA LEU A 235 1.36 17.76 19.59
C LEU A 235 0.52 18.44 20.70
N GLY A 236 -0.20 17.65 21.50
CA GLY A 236 -1.07 18.15 22.57
C GLY A 236 -2.48 18.58 22.12
N THR A 237 -2.77 18.49 20.82
CA THR A 237 -4.11 18.68 20.27
C THR A 237 -4.84 17.34 20.21
N ASN A 238 -6.15 17.36 20.48
CA ASN A 238 -7.05 16.24 20.22
C ASN A 238 -8.15 16.70 19.25
N VAL A 239 -8.27 16.01 18.12
CA VAL A 239 -9.33 16.23 17.13
C VAL A 239 -10.12 14.94 16.96
N SER A 240 -11.43 15.01 17.15
CA SER A 240 -12.33 13.86 17.00
C SER A 240 -13.69 14.29 16.44
N SER A 241 -14.45 13.34 15.90
CA SER A 241 -15.86 13.52 15.53
C SER A 241 -16.10 14.60 14.47
N SER A 242 -15.14 14.84 13.60
CA SER A 242 -15.27 15.78 12.48
C SER A 242 -15.65 15.07 11.18
N VAL A 243 -16.35 15.77 10.28
CA VAL A 243 -16.66 15.31 8.92
C VAL A 243 -16.17 16.36 7.93
N MET A 244 -15.34 15.93 6.97
CA MET A 244 -14.81 16.74 5.89
C MET A 244 -15.10 16.07 4.55
N VAL A 245 -15.40 16.89 3.54
CA VAL A 245 -15.90 16.42 2.25
C VAL A 245 -15.06 17.01 1.11
N ARG A 246 -14.58 16.14 0.21
CA ARG A 246 -13.92 16.50 -1.05
C ARG A 246 -12.75 17.48 -0.86
N CYS A 247 -11.95 17.27 0.18
CA CYS A 247 -10.74 18.04 0.44
C CYS A 247 -9.50 17.37 -0.19
N GLY A 248 -8.48 18.16 -0.55
CA GLY A 248 -7.24 17.61 -1.13
C GLY A 248 -6.41 16.82 -0.11
N VAL A 249 -6.37 17.32 1.14
CA VAL A 249 -5.72 16.68 2.28
C VAL A 249 -6.65 16.79 3.49
N GLY A 250 -6.89 15.67 4.18
CA GLY A 250 -7.80 15.58 5.32
C GLY A 250 -7.22 16.17 6.59
N PHE A 251 -6.17 15.52 7.11
CA PHE A 251 -5.41 15.97 8.27
C PHE A 251 -3.98 16.30 7.83
N CYS A 252 -3.58 17.57 7.92
CA CYS A 252 -2.24 18.02 7.58
C CYS A 252 -1.57 18.65 8.79
N ILE A 253 -0.35 18.23 9.10
CA ILE A 253 0.44 18.84 10.17
C ILE A 253 1.92 18.99 9.80
N GLN A 254 2.51 20.07 10.30
CA GLN A 254 3.95 20.33 10.28
C GLN A 254 4.48 20.22 11.71
N THR A 255 5.24 19.18 11.98
CA THR A 255 5.83 18.89 13.29
C THR A 255 7.29 19.35 13.38
N GLY A 256 7.98 19.44 12.23
CA GLY A 256 9.41 19.74 12.15
C GLY A 256 10.33 18.57 12.55
N ILE A 257 9.77 17.39 12.83
CA ILE A 257 10.53 16.19 13.17
C ILE A 257 11.36 15.74 11.96
N GLN A 258 12.61 15.36 12.23
CA GLN A 258 13.49 14.76 11.22
C GLN A 258 13.27 13.24 11.17
N TRP A 259 12.39 12.81 10.28
CA TRP A 259 12.05 11.40 10.03
C TRP A 259 13.28 10.63 9.49
N GLN A 260 13.61 9.49 10.09
CA GLN A 260 14.86 8.77 9.82
C GLN A 260 14.68 7.48 9.01
N GLN A 261 13.46 6.95 8.94
CA GLN A 261 13.17 5.65 8.34
C GLN A 261 13.47 5.61 6.84
N ASN A 262 13.61 4.39 6.31
CA ASN A 262 13.76 4.14 4.89
C ASN A 262 14.89 4.97 4.23
N PRO A 263 16.10 5.04 4.83
CA PRO A 263 17.14 5.92 4.34
C PRO A 263 17.53 5.53 2.90
N LYS A 264 17.61 6.54 2.02
CA LYS A 264 17.81 6.35 0.57
C LYS A 264 18.94 5.39 0.24
N TRP A 265 20.09 5.51 0.92
CA TRP A 265 21.25 4.65 0.70
C TRP A 265 20.97 3.14 0.93
N ARG A 266 20.05 2.77 1.83
CA ARG A 266 19.64 1.36 2.01
C ARG A 266 18.72 0.89 0.90
N LEU A 267 17.82 1.75 0.44
CA LEU A 267 16.89 1.42 -0.66
C LEU A 267 17.64 1.33 -2.00
N GLU A 268 18.57 2.24 -2.27
CA GLU A 268 19.40 2.28 -3.48
C GLU A 268 20.37 1.08 -3.55
N GLN A 269 20.86 0.55 -2.43
CA GLN A 269 21.64 -0.69 -2.46
C GLN A 269 20.84 -1.91 -2.98
N ARG A 270 19.51 -1.85 -3.00
CA ARG A 270 18.66 -2.95 -3.52
C ARG A 270 18.56 -2.96 -5.05
N TYR A 271 18.81 -1.83 -5.72
CA TYR A 271 18.61 -1.68 -7.16
C TYR A 271 19.69 -0.79 -7.78
N ASP A 272 20.25 -1.19 -8.94
CA ASP A 272 21.05 -0.25 -9.72
C ASP A 272 20.10 0.79 -10.35
N VAL A 273 20.17 2.04 -9.90
CA VAL A 273 19.52 3.16 -10.60
C VAL A 273 20.43 3.49 -11.78
N GLN A 274 20.11 2.94 -12.96
CA GLN A 274 20.71 3.46 -14.18
C GLN A 274 20.09 4.83 -14.47
N GLU A 275 20.61 5.86 -13.80
CA GLU A 275 20.49 7.22 -14.30
C GLU A 275 21.21 7.26 -15.65
N GLU A 276 20.43 7.55 -16.69
CA GLU A 276 20.81 7.84 -18.07
C GLU A 276 22.32 7.95 -18.35
N ASN A 277 22.84 7.03 -19.18
CA ASN A 277 23.97 7.17 -20.12
C ASN A 277 24.98 8.33 -19.93
N VAL A 278 25.52 8.55 -18.72
CA VAL A 278 26.63 9.48 -18.52
C VAL A 278 27.74 8.78 -17.76
N ILE A 279 28.65 8.17 -18.52
CA ILE A 279 29.98 7.82 -18.01
C ILE A 279 30.76 9.13 -17.87
N LYS A 280 30.79 9.74 -16.68
CA LYS A 280 31.84 10.70 -16.36
C LYS A 280 33.14 9.94 -16.09
N VAL A 281 33.96 9.83 -17.12
CA VAL A 281 35.35 9.38 -16.99
C VAL A 281 36.17 10.54 -16.43
N THR A 282 36.57 10.46 -15.17
CA THR A 282 37.67 11.28 -14.64
C THR A 282 38.99 10.62 -15.00
N PHE A 283 39.69 11.16 -16.00
CA PHE A 283 41.10 10.83 -16.22
C PHE A 283 41.93 11.59 -15.18
N GLY A 284 42.35 10.90 -14.13
CA GLY A 284 43.38 11.40 -13.22
C GLY A 284 44.77 11.18 -13.80
N LYS A 285 45.59 12.23 -13.79
CA LYS A 285 47.06 12.14 -13.85
C LYS A 285 47.59 11.67 -12.50
#